data_AF-A0A971PZE7-F1
#
_entry.id   AF-A0A971PZE7-F1
#
_cell.length_a   1.000
_cell.length_b   1.000
_cell.length_c   1.000
_cell.angle_alpha   90.00
_cell.angle_beta   90.00
_cell.angle_gamma   90.00
#
_symmetry.space_group_name_H-M   'P 1'
#
loop_
_entity.id
_entity.type
_entity.pdbx_description
1 polymer ?
#
loop_
_entity_poly.entity_id
_entity_poly.type
_entity_poly.pdbx_seq_one_letter_code
_entity_poly.pdbx_strand_id
1 'polypeptide(L)'
;MEAEQALAMLRRVRHDFGNYLQVILGYIDLDRPEQAKNYILDIVQELATQRNIFESLDAEAALYFYQQLLMARDLGIILHYNELQIRSWTTLKKQNQPFSSLKSVLPEFNGTDDDPIINLSLSESEAGVAMLFEWEQPQAGTLKVIV
;
A
#
# COMPACT_ATOMS: atom_id res chain seq x y z
N MET A 1 -2.42 -17.12 9.11
CA MET A 1 -3.55 -16.14 9.02
C MET A 1 -4.87 -16.90 9.03
N GLU A 2 -5.96 -16.38 9.59
CA GLU A 2 -7.25 -17.12 9.62
C GLU A 2 -8.03 -17.00 8.31
N ALA A 3 -8.79 -18.04 7.95
CA ALA A 3 -9.54 -18.12 6.70
C ALA A 3 -10.55 -16.98 6.51
N GLU A 4 -11.14 -16.48 7.61
CA GLU A 4 -12.07 -15.35 7.57
C GLU A 4 -11.37 -14.05 7.14
N GLN A 5 -10.15 -13.81 7.62
CA GLN A 5 -9.35 -12.64 7.23
C GLN A 5 -8.94 -12.73 5.75
N ALA A 6 -8.58 -13.92 5.28
CA ALA A 6 -8.28 -14.16 3.86
C ALA A 6 -9.50 -13.83 2.98
N LEU A 7 -10.68 -14.30 3.39
CA LEU A 7 -11.92 -14.07 2.68
C LEU A 7 -12.32 -12.59 2.66
N ALA A 8 -12.11 -11.87 3.76
CA ALA A 8 -12.35 -10.42 3.82
C ALA A 8 -11.46 -9.66 2.83
N MET A 9 -10.17 -10.00 2.75
CA MET A 9 -9.27 -9.42 1.75
C MET A 9 -9.70 -9.76 0.32
N LEU A 10 -10.04 -11.01 0.04
CA LEU A 10 -10.54 -11.42 -1.29
C LEU A 10 -11.79 -10.65 -1.72
N ARG A 11 -12.74 -10.44 -0.80
CA ARG A 11 -13.94 -9.64 -1.07
C ARG A 11 -13.59 -8.21 -1.46
N ARG A 12 -12.61 -7.61 -0.78
CA ARG A 12 -12.12 -6.27 -1.05
C ARG A 12 -11.44 -6.18 -2.41
N VAL A 13 -10.50 -7.06 -2.71
CA VAL A 13 -9.83 -7.11 -4.03
C VAL A 13 -10.84 -7.24 -5.16
N ARG A 14 -11.85 -8.10 -4.99
CA ARG A 14 -12.93 -8.26 -5.99
C ARG A 14 -13.75 -6.98 -6.15
N HIS A 15 -14.07 -6.30 -5.05
CA HIS A 15 -14.79 -5.03 -5.09
C HIS A 15 -13.99 -3.95 -5.83
N ASP A 16 -12.71 -3.79 -5.47
CA ASP A 16 -11.83 -2.78 -6.07
C ASP A 16 -11.61 -3.06 -7.56
N PHE A 17 -11.48 -4.33 -7.94
CA PHE A 17 -11.45 -4.73 -9.35
C PHE A 17 -12.74 -4.36 -10.11
N GLY A 18 -13.90 -4.56 -9.49
CA GLY A 18 -15.18 -4.11 -10.05
C GLY A 18 -15.22 -2.60 -10.27
N ASN A 19 -14.69 -1.82 -9.33
CA ASN A 19 -14.62 -0.36 -9.44
C ASN A 19 -13.71 0.08 -10.59
N TYR A 20 -12.54 -0.55 -10.77
CA TYR A 20 -11.67 -0.26 -11.89
C TYR A 20 -12.41 -0.43 -13.23
N LEU A 21 -13.14 -1.53 -13.40
CA LEU A 21 -13.92 -1.78 -14.62
C LEU A 21 -15.04 -0.76 -14.82
N GLN A 22 -15.72 -0.33 -13.75
CA GLN A 22 -16.77 0.68 -13.83
C GLN A 22 -16.21 2.05 -14.27
N VAL A 23 -15.06 2.46 -13.74
CA VAL A 23 -14.41 3.73 -14.14
C VAL A 23 -13.95 3.68 -15.60
N ILE A 24 -13.34 2.57 -16.01
CA ILE A 24 -12.94 2.35 -17.41
C ILE A 24 -14.15 2.45 -18.34
N LEU A 25 -15.25 1.75 -18.00
CA LEU A 25 -16.49 1.79 -18.77
C LEU A 25 -17.05 3.21 -18.83
N GLY A 26 -17.05 3.94 -17.71
CA GLY A 26 -17.50 5.33 -17.66
C GLY A 26 -16.71 6.25 -18.59
N TYR A 27 -15.39 6.10 -18.69
CA TYR A 27 -14.60 6.85 -19.67
C TYR A 27 -14.94 6.49 -21.12
N ILE A 28 -15.15 5.20 -21.41
CA ILE A 28 -15.54 4.75 -22.75
C ILE A 28 -16.92 5.31 -23.13
N ASP A 29 -17.90 5.24 -22.23
CA ASP A 29 -19.26 5.74 -22.47
C ASP A 29 -19.31 7.26 -22.69
N LEU A 30 -18.33 8.00 -22.14
CA LEU A 30 -18.18 9.46 -22.31
C LEU A 30 -17.34 9.85 -23.54
N ASP A 31 -16.99 8.90 -24.42
CA ASP A 31 -16.11 9.09 -25.57
C ASP A 31 -14.73 9.66 -25.17
N ARG A 32 -14.19 9.17 -24.05
CA ARG A 32 -12.89 9.55 -23.45
C ARG A 32 -11.91 8.36 -23.42
N PRO A 33 -11.57 7.74 -24.57
CA PRO A 33 -10.76 6.53 -24.60
C PRO A 33 -9.31 6.74 -24.13
N GLU A 34 -8.72 7.91 -24.33
CA GLU A 34 -7.36 8.19 -23.83
C GLU A 34 -7.33 8.27 -22.30
N GLN A 35 -8.36 8.81 -21.66
CA GLN A 35 -8.48 8.77 -20.19
C GLN A 35 -8.66 7.34 -19.69
N ALA A 36 -9.46 6.52 -20.36
CA ALA A 36 -9.59 5.10 -20.03
C ALA A 36 -8.24 4.38 -20.11
N LYS A 37 -7.46 4.65 -21.17
CA LYS A 37 -6.13 4.09 -21.36
C LYS A 37 -5.15 4.55 -20.27
N ASN A 38 -5.12 5.84 -19.94
CA ASN A 38 -4.26 6.35 -18.87
C ASN A 38 -4.62 5.69 -17.53
N TYR A 39 -5.90 5.59 -17.22
CA TYR A 39 -6.37 4.93 -16.00
C TYR A 39 -5.98 3.44 -15.95
N ILE A 40 -6.03 2.72 -17.09
CA ILE A 40 -5.52 1.35 -17.17
C ILE A 40 -4.02 1.30 -16.89
N LEU A 41 -3.23 2.23 -17.42
CA LEU A 41 -1.79 2.30 -17.15
C LEU A 41 -1.51 2.56 -15.68
N ASP A 42 -2.30 3.42 -15.03
CA ASP A 42 -2.19 3.68 -13.58
C ASP A 42 -2.47 2.42 -12.77
N ILE A 43 -3.52 1.65 -13.11
CA ILE A 43 -3.82 0.36 -12.46
C ILE A 43 -2.67 -0.63 -12.67
N VAL A 44 -2.14 -0.73 -13.89
CA VAL A 44 -1.02 -1.63 -14.21
C VAL A 44 0.20 -1.27 -13.37
N GLN A 45 0.50 0.03 -13.22
CA GLN A 45 1.59 0.51 -12.39
C GLN A 45 1.35 0.19 -10.91
N GLU A 46 0.13 0.43 -10.39
CA GLU A 46 -0.26 0.07 -9.02
C GLU A 46 -0.07 -1.43 -8.75
N LEU A 47 -0.54 -2.29 -9.64
CA LEU A 47 -0.37 -3.74 -9.50
C LEU A 47 1.10 -4.16 -9.59
N ALA A 48 1.90 -3.47 -10.40
CA ALA A 48 3.33 -3.71 -10.49
C ALA A 48 4.07 -3.33 -9.19
N THR A 49 3.69 -2.23 -8.51
CA THR A 49 4.31 -1.87 -7.22
C THR A 49 3.95 -2.87 -6.11
N GLN A 50 2.77 -3.48 -6.17
CA GLN A 50 2.35 -4.53 -5.23
C GLN A 50 3.11 -5.85 -5.42
N ARG A 51 3.68 -6.10 -6.60
CA ARG A 51 4.38 -7.35 -6.94
C ARG A 51 5.51 -7.69 -5.97
N ASN A 52 6.23 -6.68 -5.48
CA ASN A 52 7.33 -6.86 -4.52
C ASN A 52 6.89 -7.61 -3.25
N ILE A 53 5.66 -7.37 -2.77
CA ILE A 53 5.09 -8.04 -1.60
C ILE A 53 5.00 -9.55 -1.82
N PHE A 54 4.61 -9.97 -3.03
CA PHE A 54 4.31 -11.37 -3.33
C PHE A 54 5.53 -12.17 -3.80
N GLU A 55 6.57 -11.51 -4.31
CA GLU A 55 7.78 -12.19 -4.80
C GLU A 55 8.89 -12.25 -3.75
N SER A 56 8.96 -11.28 -2.85
CA SER A 56 10.09 -11.13 -1.91
C SER A 56 9.86 -11.77 -0.54
N LEU A 57 8.62 -12.21 -0.24
CA LEU A 57 8.21 -12.66 1.09
C LEU A 57 7.58 -14.06 1.07
N ASP A 58 7.57 -14.73 2.23
CA ASP A 58 6.77 -15.94 2.41
C ASP A 58 5.26 -15.64 2.38
N ALA A 59 4.44 -16.68 2.20
CA ALA A 59 3.00 -16.52 2.00
C ALA A 59 2.29 -15.80 3.16
N GLU A 60 2.68 -16.04 4.42
CA GLU A 60 2.02 -15.37 5.54
C GLU A 60 2.46 -13.91 5.66
N ALA A 61 3.74 -13.64 5.46
CA ALA A 61 4.28 -12.29 5.43
C ALA A 61 3.66 -11.47 4.29
N ALA A 62 3.62 -12.01 3.07
CA ALA A 62 3.03 -11.35 1.91
C ALA A 62 1.57 -10.95 2.16
N LEU A 63 0.76 -11.88 2.70
CA LEU A 63 -0.62 -11.61 3.06
C LEU A 63 -0.76 -10.51 4.13
N TYR A 64 0.12 -10.52 5.12
CA TYR A 64 0.15 -9.48 6.15
C TYR A 64 0.45 -8.09 5.56
N PHE A 65 1.53 -7.94 4.78
CA PHE A 65 1.89 -6.65 4.20
C PHE A 65 0.90 -6.17 3.14
N TYR A 66 0.28 -7.09 2.42
CA TYR A 66 -0.83 -6.77 1.53
C TYR A 66 -2.03 -6.24 2.31
N GLN A 67 -2.39 -6.86 3.44
CA GLN A 67 -3.42 -6.31 4.33
C GLN A 67 -3.08 -4.91 4.82
N GLN A 68 -1.82 -4.66 5.19
CA GLN A 68 -1.37 -3.34 5.65
C GLN A 68 -1.47 -2.28 4.54
N LEU A 69 -1.19 -2.65 3.28
CA LEU A 69 -1.38 -1.78 2.11
C LEU A 69 -2.86 -1.41 1.93
N LEU A 70 -3.76 -2.39 2.01
CA LEU A 70 -5.20 -2.16 1.94
C LEU A 70 -5.66 -1.24 3.08
N MET A 71 -5.16 -1.45 4.29
CA MET A 71 -5.49 -0.59 5.44
C MET A 71 -4.93 0.84 5.28
N ALA A 72 -3.76 1.02 4.67
CA ALA A 72 -3.22 2.34 4.35
C ALA A 72 -4.14 3.10 3.37
N ARG A 73 -4.68 2.40 2.37
CA ARG A 73 -5.66 2.96 1.43
C ARG A 73 -6.94 3.43 2.12
N ASP A 74 -7.37 2.77 3.19
CA ASP A 74 -8.52 3.23 4.01
C ASP A 74 -8.24 4.55 4.73
N LEU A 75 -6.97 4.93 4.88
CA LEU A 75 -6.54 6.22 5.40
C LEU A 75 -6.37 7.29 4.31
N GLY A 76 -6.65 6.97 3.04
CA GLY A 76 -6.33 7.83 1.90
C GLY A 76 -4.83 7.89 1.60
N ILE A 77 -4.05 6.85 1.94
CA ILE A 77 -2.61 6.79 1.65
C ILE A 77 -2.36 5.73 0.58
N ILE A 78 -1.60 6.10 -0.45
CA ILE A 78 -1.03 5.16 -1.42
C ILE A 78 0.32 4.68 -0.89
N LEU A 79 0.35 3.46 -0.34
CA LEU A 79 1.56 2.86 0.21
C LEU A 79 2.28 2.00 -0.84
N HIS A 80 3.54 2.33 -1.13
CA HIS A 80 4.42 1.53 -1.97
C HIS A 80 5.54 0.89 -1.15
N TYR A 81 5.78 -0.41 -1.33
CA TYR A 81 6.93 -1.09 -0.73
C TYR A 81 8.09 -1.14 -1.72
N ASN A 82 9.17 -0.43 -1.41
CA ASN A 82 10.37 -0.39 -2.25
C ASN A 82 11.32 -1.55 -1.92
N GLU A 83 11.70 -1.67 -0.66
CA GLU A 83 12.59 -2.72 -0.19
C GLU A 83 11.93 -3.49 0.96
N LEU A 84 11.91 -4.82 0.85
CA LEU A 84 11.30 -5.74 1.83
C LEU A 84 12.35 -6.74 2.33
N GLN A 85 13.44 -6.24 2.92
CA GLN A 85 14.55 -7.07 3.40
C GLN A 85 14.39 -7.43 4.87
N ILE A 86 13.40 -8.26 5.18
CA ILE A 86 13.10 -8.69 6.56
C ILE A 86 12.99 -10.21 6.65
N ARG A 87 13.53 -10.77 7.72
CA ARG A 87 13.43 -12.18 8.09
C ARG A 87 12.37 -12.40 9.17
N SER A 88 12.22 -11.46 10.10
CA SER A 88 11.21 -11.53 11.17
C SER A 88 10.16 -10.42 11.08
N TRP A 89 8.98 -10.75 10.56
CA TRP A 89 7.83 -9.82 10.47
C TRP A 89 6.87 -9.92 11.67
N THR A 90 7.09 -10.86 12.58
CA THR A 90 6.18 -11.13 13.71
C THR A 90 6.10 -9.97 14.71
N THR A 91 7.20 -9.24 14.92
CA THR A 91 7.24 -8.05 15.78
C THR A 91 6.40 -6.92 15.17
N LEU A 92 6.51 -6.71 13.85
CA LEU A 92 5.68 -5.74 13.12
C LEU A 92 4.20 -6.09 13.24
N LYS A 93 3.84 -7.38 13.06
CA LYS A 93 2.48 -7.87 13.23
C LYS A 93 1.90 -7.56 14.60
N LYS A 94 2.67 -7.83 15.67
CA LYS A 94 2.23 -7.57 17.06
C LYS A 94 1.91 -6.10 17.31
N GLN A 95 2.60 -5.20 16.62
CA GLN A 95 2.43 -3.75 16.73
C GLN A 95 1.56 -3.16 15.61
N ASN A 96 0.99 -4.00 14.75
CA ASN A 96 0.19 -3.62 13.58
C ASN A 96 0.93 -2.60 12.68
N GLN A 97 2.20 -2.88 12.39
CA GLN A 97 3.08 -2.03 11.58
C GLN A 97 3.14 -2.51 10.13
N PRO A 98 3.18 -1.63 9.13
CA PRO A 98 3.43 -0.18 9.23
C PRO A 98 2.20 0.70 9.52
N PHE A 99 0.98 0.14 9.56
CA PHE A 99 -0.25 0.93 9.68
C PHE A 99 -0.29 1.86 10.90
N SER A 100 0.19 1.39 12.06
CA SER A 100 0.28 2.20 13.27
C SER A 100 1.16 3.45 13.07
N SER A 101 2.32 3.31 12.41
CA SER A 101 3.19 4.43 12.09
C SER A 101 2.59 5.35 11.01
N LEU A 102 1.88 4.81 10.01
CA LEU A 102 1.21 5.62 9.00
C LEU A 102 0.19 6.60 9.61
N LYS A 103 -0.53 6.20 10.66
CA LYS A 103 -1.43 7.11 11.37
C LYS A 103 -0.73 8.32 11.98
N SER A 104 0.53 8.19 12.36
CA SER A 104 1.29 9.28 12.98
C SER A 104 1.73 10.34 11.96
N VAL A 105 1.82 9.99 10.68
CA VAL A 105 2.20 10.91 9.60
C VAL A 105 1.01 11.53 8.87
N LEU A 106 -0.21 11.05 9.11
CA LEU A 106 -1.42 11.65 8.53
C LEU A 106 -1.52 13.18 8.65
N PRO A 107 -1.14 13.80 9.79
CA PRO A 107 -1.21 15.26 9.92
C PRO A 107 -0.33 16.03 8.91
N GLU A 108 0.73 15.40 8.38
CA GLU A 108 1.65 16.01 7.39
C GLU A 108 0.99 16.21 6.02
N PHE A 109 -0.14 15.53 5.76
CA PHE A 109 -0.84 15.56 4.48
C PHE A 109 -2.14 16.38 4.50
N ASN A 110 -2.40 17.09 5.61
CA ASN A 110 -3.60 17.93 5.75
C ASN A 110 -3.67 18.98 4.63
N GLY A 111 -4.79 19.00 3.90
CA GLY A 111 -5.06 19.99 2.85
C GLY A 111 -4.53 19.61 1.46
N THR A 112 -4.14 18.35 1.26
CA THR A 112 -3.90 17.80 -0.09
C THR A 112 -5.22 17.35 -0.72
N ASP A 113 -5.40 17.62 -2.00
CA ASP A 113 -6.56 17.16 -2.78
C ASP A 113 -6.39 15.72 -3.29
N ASP A 114 -5.14 15.26 -3.40
CA ASP A 114 -4.78 13.92 -3.85
C ASP A 114 -4.27 13.04 -2.70
N ASP A 115 -4.51 11.73 -2.79
CA ASP A 115 -4.00 10.75 -1.82
C ASP A 115 -2.46 10.74 -1.82
N PRO A 116 -1.78 11.00 -0.68
CA PRO A 116 -0.32 11.00 -0.62
C PRO A 116 0.28 9.64 -0.92
N ILE A 117 1.36 9.64 -1.71
CA ILE A 117 2.18 8.47 -2.00
C ILE A 117 3.30 8.40 -0.96
N ILE A 118 3.32 7.30 -0.19
CA ILE A 118 4.38 7.01 0.77
C ILE A 118 5.13 5.77 0.31
N ASN A 119 6.43 5.93 0.07
CA ASN A 119 7.35 4.86 -0.19
C ASN A 119 7.89 4.31 1.14
N LEU A 120 7.87 3.00 1.30
CA LEU A 120 8.30 2.32 2.51
C LEU A 120 9.37 1.29 2.18
N SER A 121 10.50 1.43 2.87
CA SER A 121 11.61 0.49 2.86
C SER A 121 11.77 -0.14 4.24
N LEU A 122 11.83 -1.47 4.29
CA LEU A 122 12.07 -2.25 5.51
C LEU A 122 13.42 -2.94 5.46
N SER A 123 14.18 -2.78 6.55
CA SER A 123 15.46 -3.43 6.75
C SER A 123 15.56 -4.00 8.17
N GLU A 124 16.17 -5.16 8.31
CA GLU A 124 16.39 -5.80 9.61
C GLU A 124 17.86 -5.68 10.04
N SER A 125 18.08 -5.32 11.30
CA SER A 125 19.39 -5.19 11.92
C SER A 125 19.41 -5.85 13.31
N GLU A 126 20.57 -5.90 13.96
CA GLU A 126 20.66 -6.39 15.36
C GLU A 126 19.79 -5.60 16.34
N ALA A 127 19.46 -4.34 16.02
CA ALA A 127 18.63 -3.47 16.85
C ALA A 127 17.11 -3.66 16.65
N GLY A 128 16.69 -4.52 15.71
CA GLY A 128 15.29 -4.71 15.32
C GLY A 128 15.03 -4.37 13.85
N VAL A 129 13.76 -4.19 13.51
CA VAL A 129 13.30 -3.87 12.16
C VAL A 129 13.16 -2.36 12.01
N ALA A 130 13.92 -1.78 11.08
CA ALA A 130 13.83 -0.38 10.71
C ALA A 130 12.88 -0.20 9.52
N MET A 131 11.90 0.69 9.68
CA MET A 131 10.99 1.15 8.65
C MET A 131 11.35 2.59 8.30
N LEU A 132 11.64 2.84 7.03
CA LEU A 132 11.86 4.17 6.48
C LEU A 132 10.69 4.54 5.57
N PHE A 133 9.92 5.55 5.97
CA PHE A 133 8.83 6.13 5.20
C PHE A 133 9.34 7.38 4.51
N GLU A 134 9.08 7.53 3.22
CA GLU A 134 9.52 8.66 2.40
C GLU A 134 8.36 9.13 1.51
N TRP A 135 8.15 10.45 1.45
CA TRP A 135 7.15 11.06 0.58
C TRP A 135 7.70 12.36 -0.01
N GLU A 136 7.16 12.77 -1.15
CA GLU A 136 7.58 14.00 -1.85
C GLU A 136 6.56 15.14 -1.73
N GLN A 137 5.28 14.81 -1.58
CA GLN A 137 4.17 15.75 -1.54
C GLN A 137 3.40 15.61 -0.21
N PRO A 138 2.85 16.71 0.36
CA PRO A 138 2.90 18.09 -0.14
C PRO A 138 4.27 18.76 0.04
N GLN A 139 5.07 18.26 0.98
CA GLN A 139 6.47 18.64 1.15
C GLN A 139 7.28 17.37 1.41
N ALA A 140 8.45 17.28 0.79
CA ALA A 140 9.32 16.13 0.95
C ALA A 140 9.65 15.89 2.43
N GLY A 141 9.42 14.67 2.90
CA GLY A 141 9.58 14.29 4.29
C GLY A 141 9.97 12.83 4.44
N THR A 142 10.53 12.53 5.60
CA THR A 142 10.91 11.16 5.96
C THR A 142 10.55 10.87 7.41
N LEU A 143 10.18 9.63 7.69
CA LEU A 143 10.02 9.13 9.05
C LEU A 143 10.76 7.81 9.17
N LYS A 144 11.63 7.69 10.18
CA LYS A 144 12.29 6.43 10.52
C LYS A 144 11.75 5.90 11.84
N VAL A 145 11.29 4.65 11.83
CA VAL A 145 10.78 3.95 13.02
C VAL A 145 11.56 2.64 13.18
N ILE A 146 12.00 2.35 14.40
CA ILE A 146 12.70 1.10 14.73
C ILE A 146 11.83 0.33 15.71
N VAL A 147 11.63 -0.96 15.43
CA VAL A 147 10.70 -1.85 16.14
C VAL A 147 11.39 -3.15 16.56
#